data_AF-A0A1H3IWV2-F1
#
_entry.id   AF-A0A1H3IWV2-F1
#
_cell.length_a   1.000
_cell.length_b   1.000
_cell.length_c   1.000
_cell.angle_alpha   90.00
_cell.angle_beta   90.00
_cell.angle_gamma   90.00
#
_symmetry.space_group_name_H-M   'P 1'
#
loop_
_entity.id
_entity.type
_entity.pdbx_description
1 polymer ?
#
loop_
_entity_poly.entity_id
_entity_poly.type
_entity_poly.pdbx_seq_one_letter_code
_entity_poly.pdbx_strand_id
1 'polypeptide(L)'
;MPPETERRTMAYMTQGALRAQGGLLGRLAEARTALGERLARRAIYRRTLNEMSALSDRDLADLGIHRSQVRSIAWQAADEA
;
A
#
# COMPACT_ATOMS: atom_id res chain seq x y z
N MET A 1 -40.86 38.31 10.59
CA MET A 1 -40.74 36.90 10.14
C MET A 1 -39.86 36.91 8.90
N PRO A 2 -38.58 36.50 8.98
CA PRO A 2 -37.68 36.53 7.81
C PRO A 2 -37.89 35.31 6.88
N PRO A 3 -37.67 35.44 5.55
CA PRO A 3 -38.06 34.45 4.54
C PRO A 3 -37.12 33.22 4.45
N GLU A 4 -37.68 32.07 4.07
CA GLU A 4 -37.08 30.72 4.13
C GLU A 4 -35.94 30.45 3.12
N THR A 5 -35.73 31.35 2.16
CA THR A 5 -34.80 31.18 1.05
C THR A 5 -33.32 31.22 1.47
N GLU A 6 -33.04 31.84 2.61
CA GLU A 6 -31.67 32.03 3.10
C GLU A 6 -31.08 30.76 3.75
N ARG A 7 -31.95 29.88 4.25
CA ARG A 7 -31.54 28.65 4.98
C ARG A 7 -31.01 27.57 4.05
N ARG A 8 -31.45 27.55 2.80
CA ARG A 8 -31.09 26.51 1.82
C ARG A 8 -29.73 26.78 1.16
N THR A 9 -29.34 28.04 1.01
CA THR A 9 -28.05 28.43 0.41
C THR A 9 -26.88 28.25 1.38
N MET A 10 -27.09 28.48 2.68
CA MET A 10 -26.06 28.27 3.71
C MET A 10 -25.72 26.79 3.95
N ALA A 11 -26.59 25.86 3.54
CA ALA A 11 -26.35 24.41 3.68
C ALA A 11 -25.40 23.85 2.61
N TYR A 12 -25.35 24.43 1.40
CA TYR A 12 -24.52 23.91 0.30
C TYR A 12 -23.06 24.37 0.34
N MET A 13 -22.77 25.50 1.01
CA MET A 13 -21.39 26.01 1.10
C MET A 13 -20.56 25.28 2.17
N THR A 14 -21.19 24.75 3.21
CA THR A 14 -20.49 24.02 4.30
C THR A 14 -20.03 22.62 3.85
N GLN A 15 -20.61 22.05 2.79
CA GLN A 15 -20.26 20.72 2.30
C GLN A 15 -18.95 20.66 1.50
N GLY A 16 -18.52 21.78 0.89
CA GLY A 16 -17.24 21.88 0.18
C GLY A 16 -16.04 22.19 1.08
N ALA A 17 -16.27 22.94 2.16
CA ALA A 17 -15.22 23.38 3.08
C ALA A 17 -14.65 22.25 3.95
N LEU A 18 -15.41 21.18 4.21
CA LEU A 18 -14.94 20.02 4.98
C LEU A 18 -13.97 19.12 4.18
N ARG A 19 -14.00 19.15 2.84
CA ARG A 19 -13.06 18.39 1.99
C ARG A 19 -11.70 19.07 1.82
N ALA A 20 -11.66 20.40 1.94
CA ALA A 20 -10.44 21.19 1.76
C ALA A 20 -9.54 21.27 3.01
N GLN A 21 -10.04 20.85 4.18
CA GLN A 21 -9.32 20.92 5.46
C GLN A 21 -8.19 19.88 5.58
N GLY A 22 -8.23 18.81 4.79
CA GLY A 22 -7.13 17.85 4.63
C GLY A 22 -6.12 18.28 3.56
N GLY A 23 -5.55 19.49 3.69
CA GLY A 23 -4.58 20.06 2.75
C GLY A 23 -3.28 19.25 2.62
N LEU A 24 -2.17 19.86 2.18
CA LEU A 24 -0.86 19.22 1.95
C LEU A 24 -0.44 18.18 3.02
N LEU A 25 -0.75 18.43 4.30
CA LEU A 25 -0.51 17.50 5.40
C LEU A 25 -1.23 16.15 5.26
N GLY A 26 -2.48 16.14 4.78
CA GLY A 26 -3.23 14.91 4.48
C GLY A 26 -2.58 14.11 3.35
N ARG A 27 -2.16 14.80 2.28
CA ARG A 27 -1.42 14.15 1.17
C ARG A 27 -0.07 13.58 1.60
N LEU A 28 0.62 14.25 2.52
CA LEU A 28 1.87 13.73 3.09
C LEU A 28 1.65 12.50 3.97
N ALA A 29 0.55 12.48 4.74
CA ALA A 29 0.18 11.32 5.52
C ALA A 29 -0.13 10.11 4.62
N GLU A 30 -0.92 10.28 3.57
CA GLU A 30 -1.21 9.25 2.56
C GLU A 30 0.05 8.78 1.81
N ALA A 31 0.95 9.72 1.46
CA ALA A 31 2.22 9.35 0.84
C ALA A 31 3.09 8.52 1.79
N ARG A 32 3.10 8.84 3.09
CA ARG A 32 3.86 8.10 4.10
C ARG A 32 3.32 6.68 4.27
N THR A 33 2.00 6.50 4.30
CA THR A 33 1.41 5.14 4.38
C THR A 33 1.75 4.32 3.16
N ALA A 34 1.58 4.87 1.95
CA ALA A 34 1.92 4.19 0.70
C ALA A 34 3.43 3.84 0.59
N LEU A 35 4.30 4.71 1.11
CA LEU A 35 5.74 4.43 1.21
C LEU A 35 6.03 3.29 2.19
N GLY A 36 5.37 3.30 3.36
CA GLY A 36 5.48 2.23 4.35
C GLY A 36 5.12 0.87 3.77
N GLU A 37 3.98 0.77 3.09
CA GLU A 37 3.53 -0.46 2.42
C GLU A 37 4.53 -0.93 1.35
N ARG A 38 5.04 -0.02 0.52
CA ARG A 38 6.07 -0.34 -0.48
C ARG A 38 7.36 -0.89 0.15
N LEU A 39 7.80 -0.30 1.26
CA LEU A 39 8.98 -0.75 1.98
C LEU A 39 8.76 -2.11 2.63
N ALA A 40 7.58 -2.36 3.21
CA ALA A 40 7.21 -3.65 3.78
C ALA A 40 7.24 -4.77 2.72
N ARG A 41 6.57 -4.57 1.58
CA ARG A 41 6.61 -5.51 0.44
C ARG A 41 8.05 -5.77 -0.03
N ARG A 42 8.86 -4.71 -0.13
CA ARG A 42 10.27 -4.82 -0.55
C ARG A 42 11.11 -5.59 0.47
N ALA A 43 10.85 -5.44 1.76
CA ALA A 43 11.53 -6.17 2.81
C ALA A 43 11.23 -7.67 2.72
N ILE A 44 9.96 -8.04 2.53
CA ILE A 44 9.53 -9.44 2.38
C ILE A 44 10.16 -10.06 1.15
N TYR A 45 10.07 -9.40 -0.01
CA TYR A 45 10.73 -9.85 -1.25
C TYR A 45 12.21 -10.18 -1.02
N ARG A 46 12.96 -9.24 -0.40
CA ARG A 46 14.40 -9.42 -0.17
C ARG A 46 14.68 -10.55 0.81
N ARG A 47 13.87 -10.67 1.86
CA ARG A 47 13.99 -11.73 2.85
C ARG A 47 13.79 -13.10 2.20
N THR A 48 12.65 -13.31 1.52
CA THR A 48 12.34 -14.57 0.84
C THR A 48 13.39 -14.90 -0.22
N LEU A 49 13.81 -13.91 -1.02
CA LEU A 49 14.84 -14.13 -2.02
C LEU A 49 16.17 -14.56 -1.39
N ASN A 50 16.60 -13.91 -0.31
CA ASN A 50 17.86 -14.25 0.36
C ASN A 50 17.81 -15.64 0.99
N GLU A 51 16.71 -15.96 1.71
CA GLU A 51 16.51 -17.26 2.35
C GLU A 51 16.51 -18.38 1.30
N MET A 52 15.74 -18.23 0.22
CA MET A 52 15.69 -19.24 -0.85
C MET A 52 16.98 -19.30 -1.67
N SER A 53 17.67 -18.19 -1.89
CA SER A 53 18.94 -18.18 -2.64
C SER A 53 20.09 -18.79 -1.85
N ALA A 54 19.96 -18.87 -0.52
CA ALA A 54 20.90 -19.57 0.35
C ALA A 54 20.75 -21.09 0.29
N LEU A 55 19.61 -21.61 -0.20
CA LEU A 55 19.38 -23.03 -0.39
C LEU A 55 20.20 -23.58 -1.57
N SER A 56 20.62 -24.84 -1.46
CA SER A 56 21.27 -25.55 -2.56
C SER A 56 20.26 -25.96 -3.63
N ASP A 57 20.74 -26.28 -4.83
CA ASP A 57 19.85 -26.77 -5.89
C ASP A 57 19.18 -28.11 -5.53
N ARG A 58 19.79 -28.91 -4.64
CA ARG A 58 19.18 -30.12 -4.10
C ARG A 58 18.03 -29.80 -3.16
N ASP A 59 18.24 -28.90 -2.19
CA ASP A 59 17.19 -28.52 -1.25
C ASP A 59 15.99 -27.90 -2.00
N LEU A 60 16.25 -27.10 -3.03
CA LEU A 60 15.20 -26.57 -3.90
C LEU A 60 14.50 -27.69 -4.69
N ALA A 61 15.24 -28.66 -5.22
CA ALA A 61 14.66 -29.80 -5.93
C ALA A 61 13.83 -30.72 -5.03
N ASP A 62 14.23 -30.91 -3.77
CA ASP A 62 13.48 -31.67 -2.77
C ASP A 62 12.13 -31.00 -2.46
N LEU A 63 12.07 -29.67 -2.55
CA LEU A 63 10.84 -28.87 -2.47
C LEU A 63 10.06 -28.81 -3.80
N GLY A 64 10.59 -29.39 -4.89
CA GLY A 64 10.00 -29.32 -6.23
C GLY A 64 10.13 -27.95 -6.91
N ILE A 65 11.08 -27.12 -6.47
CA ILE A 65 11.26 -25.74 -6.95
C ILE A 65 12.52 -25.65 -7.82
N HIS A 66 12.41 -25.01 -8.97
CA HIS A 66 13.58 -24.70 -9.81
C HIS A 66 14.19 -23.33 -9.43
N ARG A 67 15.52 -23.18 -9.55
CA ARG A 67 16.26 -21.93 -9.22
C ARG A 67 15.68 -20.67 -9.88
N SER A 68 15.17 -20.79 -11.12
CA SER A 68 14.53 -19.68 -11.83
C SER A 68 13.20 -19.23 -11.21
N GLN A 69 12.50 -20.12 -10.50
CA GLN A 69 11.21 -19.83 -9.87
C GLN A 69 11.35 -19.03 -8.57
N VAL A 70 12.52 -19.08 -7.92
CA VAL A 70 12.80 -18.39 -6.65
C VAL A 70 12.42 -16.90 -6.72
N ARG A 71 12.76 -16.23 -7.84
CA ARG A 71 12.42 -14.81 -8.02
C ARG A 71 10.92 -14.57 -8.13
N SER A 72 10.20 -15.48 -8.80
CA SER A 72 8.74 -15.40 -8.95
C SER A 72 8.05 -15.60 -7.60
N ILE A 73 8.48 -16.61 -6.84
CA ILE A 73 7.95 -16.92 -5.50
C ILE A 73 8.20 -15.76 -4.54
N ALA A 74 9.39 -15.16 -4.56
CA ALA A 74 9.69 -13.99 -3.74
C ALA A 74 8.80 -12.78 -4.08
N TRP A 75 8.44 -12.60 -5.36
CA TRP A 75 7.48 -11.56 -5.76
C TRP A 75 6.07 -11.86 -5.29
N GLN A 76 5.61 -13.11 -5.45
CA GLN A 76 4.30 -13.54 -4.98
C GLN A 76 4.16 -13.35 -3.45
N ALA A 77 5.15 -13.79 -2.68
CA ALA A 77 5.17 -13.62 -1.22
C ALA A 77 5.13 -12.14 -0.80
N ALA A 78 5.69 -11.24 -1.60
CA ALA A 78 5.65 -9.81 -1.35
C ALA A 78 4.32 -9.14 -1.75
N ASP A 79 3.53 -9.77 -2.62
CA ASP A 79 2.21 -9.28 -3.04
C ASP A 79 1.10 -9.78 -2.11
N GLU A 80 1.26 -10.98 -1.55
CA GLU A 80 0.34 -11.60 -0.59
C GLU A 80 0.43 -11.03 0.84
N ALA A 81 1.42 -10.17 1.12
CA ALA A 81 1.68 -9.62 2.45
C ALA A 81 1.12 -8.20 2.65
#